data_AF-B7QJF8-F1
#
_entry.id   AF-B7QJF8-F1
#
_cell.length_a   1.000
_cell.length_b   1.000
_cell.length_c   1.000
_cell.angle_alpha   90.00
_cell.angle_beta   90.00
_cell.angle_gamma   90.00
#
_symmetry.space_group_name_H-M   'P 1'
#
loop_
_entity.id
_entity.type
_entity.pdbx_description
1 polymer ?
#
loop_
_entity_poly.entity_id
_entity_poly.type
_entity_poly.pdbx_seq_one_letter_code
_entity_poly.pdbx_strand_id
1 'polypeptide(L)'
;MGFAALVEVAPFFPEGLRDLRGLFARSVLGRALADVGKSSTICFHAVEKLLPRCFSKAAWLLFQSLDSALTVRNWIAQLESIFTSRIRDLAWFDELSTLLVRYRLRRHPVTLFGPNNRPCAPSGPFSTESPLLFYFQVGKHEQNSRQEALAANITELRNHFATSDLNTRAKYDPERMTVHVPMALFNMTVSPNSTLFAFHLSRFAVRYYNALVQVLSENFYERDAPISLSLKSQQELADLVRCLTEDLRKTELDRYSSLNLARLPEVLLDQTMALQLSLKAFHKLLHVRRIWNFDFRFKNLPELSAEQLFFVYYALDNCESTDAVYDAKLENALPARYRVNLPLRQLDEFFLAFQCSDPSNPTQPRAAACRLFANAKTGKKDKSRRLSRPHGGLMSMLGF
;
A
#
# COMPACT_ATOMS: atom_id res chain seq x y z
N MET A 1 15.37 0.72 -30.23
CA MET A 1 14.61 -0.52 -29.96
C MET A 1 15.49 -1.70 -29.53
N GLY A 2 16.59 -2.04 -30.23
CA GLY A 2 17.45 -3.18 -29.85
C GLY A 2 18.01 -3.14 -28.42
N PHE A 3 18.45 -1.97 -27.93
CA PHE A 3 18.98 -1.83 -26.57
C PHE A 3 17.96 -2.20 -25.47
N ALA A 4 16.70 -1.78 -25.62
CA ALA A 4 15.66 -2.12 -24.63
C ALA A 4 15.42 -3.63 -24.56
N ALA A 5 15.42 -4.31 -25.72
CA ALA A 5 15.31 -5.76 -25.77
C ALA A 5 16.51 -6.45 -25.09
N LEU A 6 17.73 -5.92 -25.26
CA LEU A 6 18.92 -6.42 -24.57
C LEU A 6 18.83 -6.25 -23.05
N VAL A 7 18.27 -5.15 -22.57
CA VAL A 7 18.05 -4.94 -21.13
C VAL A 7 17.04 -5.95 -20.59
N GLU A 8 15.93 -6.20 -21.29
CA GLU A 8 14.88 -7.15 -20.87
C GLU A 8 15.37 -8.60 -20.73
N VAL A 9 16.38 -9.00 -21.51
CA VAL A 9 16.98 -10.35 -21.43
C VAL A 9 18.32 -10.40 -20.73
N ALA A 10 18.80 -9.23 -20.25
CA ALA A 10 20.05 -9.12 -19.52
C ALA A 10 20.23 -10.11 -18.36
N PRO A 11 19.17 -10.53 -17.61
CA PRO A 11 19.31 -11.49 -16.53
C PRO A 11 19.95 -12.82 -16.95
N PHE A 12 19.83 -13.20 -18.23
CA PHE A 12 20.38 -14.44 -18.78
C PHE A 12 21.77 -14.28 -19.39
N PHE A 13 22.34 -13.07 -19.40
CA PHE A 13 23.67 -12.83 -19.93
C PHE A 13 24.79 -13.23 -18.96
N PRO A 14 25.99 -13.57 -19.47
CA PRO A 14 27.15 -13.86 -18.65
C PRO A 14 27.50 -12.72 -17.69
N GLU A 15 28.24 -13.04 -16.63
CA GLU A 15 28.66 -12.05 -15.63
C GLU A 15 29.49 -10.90 -16.19
N GLY A 16 30.08 -11.02 -17.38
CA GLY A 16 30.80 -9.92 -18.03
C GLY A 16 29.91 -8.73 -18.42
N LEU A 17 28.58 -8.91 -18.49
CA LEU A 17 27.60 -7.88 -18.88
C LEU A 17 26.84 -7.32 -17.66
N ARG A 18 27.57 -6.99 -16.58
CA ARG A 18 26.98 -6.51 -15.30
C ARG A 18 26.16 -5.24 -15.48
N ASP A 19 26.55 -4.35 -16.38
CA ASP A 19 25.86 -3.07 -16.57
C ASP A 19 24.43 -3.26 -17.09
N LEU A 20 24.24 -4.15 -18.08
CA LEU A 20 22.91 -4.47 -18.61
C LEU A 20 22.03 -5.11 -17.54
N ARG A 21 22.60 -6.00 -16.71
CA ARG A 21 21.91 -6.61 -15.57
C ARG A 21 21.55 -5.58 -14.50
N GLY A 22 22.44 -4.62 -14.25
CA GLY A 22 22.19 -3.48 -13.38
C GLY A 22 21.05 -2.60 -13.89
N LEU A 23 20.97 -2.37 -15.19
CA LEU A 23 19.86 -1.62 -15.81
C LEU A 23 18.53 -2.35 -15.69
N PHE A 24 18.51 -3.68 -15.91
CA PHE A 24 17.30 -4.48 -15.66
C PHE A 24 16.89 -4.46 -14.18
N ALA A 25 17.86 -4.64 -13.27
CA ALA A 25 17.57 -4.55 -11.84
C ALA A 25 16.98 -3.19 -11.46
N ARG A 26 17.53 -2.09 -12.01
CA ARG A 26 16.98 -0.75 -11.82
C ARG A 26 15.60 -0.55 -12.44
N SER A 27 15.26 -1.26 -13.51
CA SER A 27 13.93 -1.15 -14.14
C SER A 27 12.87 -1.91 -13.35
N VAL A 28 13.20 -3.08 -12.79
CA VAL A 28 12.25 -3.92 -12.06
C VAL A 28 12.19 -3.61 -10.56
N LEU A 29 13.35 -3.41 -9.92
CA LEU A 29 13.45 -3.17 -8.47
C LEU A 29 13.47 -1.68 -8.11
N GLY A 30 13.61 -0.80 -9.10
CA GLY A 30 13.74 0.64 -8.88
C GLY A 30 15.09 1.11 -8.32
N ARG A 31 16.00 0.19 -7.98
CA ARG A 31 17.30 0.49 -7.34
C ARG A 31 18.46 -0.27 -7.98
N ALA A 32 19.67 0.23 -7.82
CA ALA A 32 20.86 -0.53 -8.17
C ALA A 32 21.06 -1.69 -7.16
N LEU A 33 21.41 -2.87 -7.65
CA LEU A 33 21.91 -3.94 -6.79
C LEU A 33 23.38 -3.67 -6.53
N ALA A 34 23.72 -3.27 -5.29
CA ALA A 34 25.11 -3.12 -4.85
C ALA A 34 25.91 -4.43 -5.01
N ASP A 35 25.20 -5.57 -4.95
CA ASP A 35 25.77 -6.90 -5.17
C ASP A 35 24.98 -7.61 -6.28
N VAL A 36 25.49 -7.48 -7.52
CA VAL A 36 24.94 -8.13 -8.72
C VAL A 36 25.10 -9.66 -8.65
N GLY A 37 25.86 -10.18 -7.66
CA GLY A 37 26.08 -11.61 -7.41
C GLY A 37 24.81 -12.41 -7.09
N LYS A 38 23.70 -11.76 -6.72
CA LYS A 38 22.38 -12.41 -6.58
C LYS A 38 21.67 -12.56 -7.93
N SER A 39 22.36 -13.14 -8.92
CA SER A 39 21.83 -13.44 -10.26
C SER A 39 20.47 -14.14 -10.22
N SER A 40 20.28 -15.02 -9.25
CA SER A 40 19.03 -15.76 -9.04
C SER A 40 17.82 -14.86 -8.81
N THR A 41 17.94 -13.77 -8.04
CA THR A 41 16.83 -12.85 -7.77
C THR A 41 16.41 -12.09 -9.04
N ILE A 42 17.39 -11.68 -9.84
CA ILE A 42 17.12 -10.98 -11.11
C ILE A 42 16.44 -11.93 -12.11
N CYS A 43 16.96 -13.16 -12.24
CA CYS A 43 16.34 -14.19 -13.07
C CYS A 43 14.93 -14.54 -12.59
N PHE A 44 14.71 -14.63 -11.28
CA PHE A 44 13.40 -14.91 -10.69
C PHE A 44 12.37 -13.85 -11.10
N HIS A 45 12.73 -12.57 -11.01
CA HIS A 45 11.86 -11.48 -11.46
C HIS A 45 11.65 -11.46 -12.98
N ALA A 46 12.66 -11.84 -13.77
CA ALA A 46 12.51 -11.96 -15.22
C ALA A 46 11.49 -13.05 -15.58
N VAL A 47 11.62 -14.23 -14.97
CA VAL A 47 10.69 -15.35 -15.18
C VAL A 47 9.30 -15.02 -14.65
N GLU A 48 9.19 -14.29 -13.55
CA GLU A 48 7.91 -13.84 -13.01
C GLU A 48 7.20 -12.84 -13.94
N LYS A 49 7.93 -11.87 -14.49
CA LYS A 49 7.39 -10.95 -15.50
C LYS A 49 6.91 -11.67 -16.75
N LEU A 50 7.60 -12.74 -17.14
CA LEU A 50 7.25 -13.57 -18.28
C LEU A 50 6.03 -14.46 -18.01
N LEU A 51 5.94 -15.05 -16.81
CA LEU A 51 4.93 -16.03 -16.42
C LEU A 51 4.14 -15.62 -15.18
N PRO A 52 3.50 -14.43 -15.14
CA PRO A 52 2.88 -13.92 -13.92
C PRO A 52 1.79 -14.87 -13.39
N ARG A 53 1.06 -15.54 -14.30
CA ARG A 53 0.04 -16.53 -13.96
C ARG A 53 0.59 -17.75 -13.20
N CYS A 54 1.81 -18.18 -13.50
CA CYS A 54 2.46 -19.29 -12.78
C CYS A 54 2.72 -18.90 -11.33
N PHE A 55 3.21 -17.68 -11.13
CA PHE A 55 3.51 -17.16 -9.80
C PHE A 55 2.23 -16.94 -9.00
N SER A 56 1.18 -16.40 -9.63
CA SER A 56 -0.13 -16.31 -8.98
C SER A 56 -0.70 -17.67 -8.58
N LYS A 57 -0.62 -18.66 -9.48
CA LYS A 57 -1.09 -20.01 -9.17
C LYS A 57 -0.27 -20.65 -8.06
N ALA A 58 1.06 -20.52 -8.09
CA ALA A 58 1.94 -21.02 -7.05
C ALA A 58 1.66 -20.35 -5.70
N ALA A 59 1.49 -19.02 -5.69
CA ALA A 59 1.11 -18.25 -4.50
C ALA A 59 -0.23 -18.72 -3.94
N TRP A 60 -1.23 -18.93 -4.81
CA TRP A 60 -2.53 -19.46 -4.41
C TRP A 60 -2.44 -20.86 -3.79
N LEU A 61 -1.71 -21.78 -4.41
CA LEU A 61 -1.53 -23.14 -3.90
C LEU A 61 -0.79 -23.14 -2.56
N LEU A 62 0.26 -22.33 -2.44
CA LEU A 62 0.95 -22.14 -1.17
C LEU A 62 -0.01 -21.60 -0.12
N PHE A 63 -0.78 -20.55 -0.44
CA PHE A 63 -1.75 -19.97 0.48
C PHE A 63 -2.80 -20.99 0.93
N GLN A 64 -3.33 -21.82 0.03
CA GLN A 64 -4.29 -22.88 0.38
C GLN A 64 -3.69 -23.94 1.30
N SER A 65 -2.40 -24.24 1.14
CA SER A 65 -1.70 -25.21 1.99
C SER A 65 -1.44 -24.70 3.41
N LEU A 66 -1.58 -23.39 3.66
CA LEU A 66 -1.39 -22.82 4.99
C LEU A 66 -2.68 -22.94 5.81
N ASP A 67 -2.57 -23.49 7.02
CA ASP A 67 -3.66 -23.51 8.02
C ASP A 67 -4.24 -22.12 8.30
N SER A 68 -3.47 -21.07 8.01
CA SER A 68 -3.85 -19.67 8.15
C SER A 68 -4.76 -19.10 7.05
N ALA A 69 -5.07 -19.84 5.98
CA ALA A 69 -5.80 -19.30 4.84
C ALA A 69 -7.15 -18.67 5.23
N LEU A 70 -7.92 -19.38 6.07
CA LEU A 70 -9.21 -18.90 6.59
C LEU A 70 -9.02 -17.67 7.48
N THR A 71 -7.99 -17.68 8.33
CA THR A 71 -7.69 -16.56 9.22
C THR A 71 -7.33 -15.30 8.44
N VAL A 72 -6.49 -15.39 7.41
CA VAL A 72 -6.13 -14.26 6.56
C VAL A 72 -7.36 -13.70 5.83
N ARG A 73 -8.22 -14.56 5.27
CA ARG A 73 -9.50 -14.14 4.66
C ARG A 73 -10.40 -13.42 5.66
N ASN A 74 -10.49 -13.94 6.89
CA ASN A 74 -11.25 -13.31 7.96
C ASN A 74 -10.69 -11.93 8.34
N TRP A 75 -9.35 -11.79 8.42
CA TRP A 75 -8.72 -10.49 8.66
C TRP A 75 -9.06 -9.47 7.56
N ILE A 76 -8.98 -9.88 6.29
CA ILE A 76 -9.30 -9.00 5.17
C ILE A 76 -10.78 -8.59 5.19
N ALA A 77 -11.69 -9.54 5.41
CA ALA A 77 -13.12 -9.25 5.54
C ALA A 77 -13.40 -8.28 6.71
N GLN A 78 -12.69 -8.41 7.83
CA GLN A 78 -12.79 -7.47 8.95
C GLN A 78 -12.25 -6.08 8.58
N LEU A 79 -11.14 -5.99 7.84
CA LEU A 79 -10.62 -4.72 7.36
C LEU A 79 -11.56 -4.04 6.36
N GLU A 80 -12.18 -4.78 5.44
CA GLU A 80 -13.20 -4.27 4.52
C GLU A 80 -14.44 -3.77 5.26
N SER A 81 -14.89 -4.52 6.26
CA SER A 81 -16.00 -4.12 7.12
C SER A 81 -15.69 -2.81 7.85
N ILE A 82 -14.47 -2.68 8.38
CA ILE A 82 -14.01 -1.46 9.06
C ILE A 82 -13.98 -0.30 8.08
N PHE A 83 -13.37 -0.48 6.90
CA PHE A 83 -13.33 0.54 5.84
C PHE A 83 -14.74 1.04 5.50
N THR A 84 -15.62 0.12 5.11
CA THR A 84 -17.02 0.39 4.72
C THR A 84 -17.81 1.10 5.82
N SER A 85 -17.55 0.75 7.09
CA SER A 85 -18.19 1.39 8.24
C SER A 85 -17.67 2.79 8.54
N ARG A 86 -16.40 3.08 8.19
CA ARG A 86 -15.69 4.33 8.51
C ARG A 86 -15.71 5.36 7.38
N ILE A 87 -16.04 4.98 6.14
CA ILE A 87 -16.19 5.94 5.03
C ILE A 87 -17.19 7.05 5.36
N ARG A 88 -18.27 6.74 6.09
CA ARG A 88 -19.26 7.75 6.53
C ARG A 88 -18.70 8.76 7.53
N ASP A 89 -17.57 8.45 8.15
CA ASP A 89 -16.92 9.31 9.14
C ASP A 89 -15.94 10.28 8.45
N LEU A 90 -15.76 10.21 7.12
CA LEU A 90 -14.94 11.15 6.36
C LEU A 90 -15.59 12.54 6.36
N ALA A 91 -14.80 13.57 6.63
CA ALA A 91 -15.31 14.95 6.80
C ALA A 91 -15.89 15.54 5.51
N TRP A 92 -15.46 15.02 4.36
CA TRP A 92 -15.79 15.48 3.01
C TRP A 92 -16.78 14.57 2.28
N PHE A 93 -17.33 13.57 2.98
CA PHE A 93 -18.36 12.67 2.42
C PHE A 93 -19.75 13.09 2.90
N ASP A 94 -20.67 13.22 1.95
CA ASP A 94 -22.10 13.22 2.25
C ASP A 94 -22.69 11.79 2.19
N GLU A 95 -23.98 11.68 2.53
CA GLU A 95 -24.69 10.41 2.56
C GLU A 95 -24.77 9.76 1.18
N LEU A 96 -25.01 10.56 0.12
CA LEU A 96 -25.06 10.08 -1.25
C LEU A 96 -23.71 9.48 -1.69
N SER A 97 -22.62 10.21 -1.50
CA SER A 97 -21.26 9.76 -1.84
C SER A 97 -20.89 8.50 -1.05
N THR A 98 -21.31 8.42 0.21
CA THR A 98 -21.15 7.20 1.03
C THR A 98 -21.89 6.01 0.42
N LEU A 99 -23.13 6.19 -0.04
CA LEU A 99 -23.90 5.13 -0.68
C LEU A 99 -23.27 4.70 -2.02
N LEU A 100 -22.81 5.64 -2.83
CA LEU A 100 -22.16 5.37 -4.12
C LEU A 100 -20.88 4.54 -3.94
N VAL A 101 -20.04 4.91 -2.97
CA VAL A 101 -18.82 4.14 -2.67
C VAL A 101 -19.14 2.74 -2.15
N ARG A 102 -20.14 2.60 -1.27
CA ARG A 102 -20.58 1.27 -0.81
C ARG A 102 -21.08 0.39 -1.94
N TYR A 103 -21.85 0.97 -2.84
CA TYR A 103 -22.31 0.30 -4.04
C TYR A 103 -21.13 -0.16 -4.91
N ARG A 104 -20.13 0.71 -5.10
CA ARG A 104 -18.89 0.40 -5.83
C ARG A 104 -18.13 -0.77 -5.21
N LEU A 105 -17.83 -0.70 -3.91
CA LEU A 105 -17.12 -1.77 -3.18
C LEU A 105 -17.84 -3.12 -3.23
N ARG A 106 -19.19 -3.10 -3.24
CA ARG A 106 -19.99 -4.33 -3.34
C ARG A 106 -19.94 -4.95 -4.73
N ARG A 107 -19.88 -4.13 -5.78
CA ARG A 107 -19.83 -4.62 -7.17
C ARG A 107 -18.43 -5.01 -7.64
N HIS A 108 -17.41 -4.35 -7.12
CA HIS A 108 -16.04 -4.58 -7.53
C HIS A 108 -15.24 -5.10 -6.35
N PRO A 109 -15.16 -6.43 -6.23
CA PRO A 109 -14.61 -7.06 -5.04
C PRO A 109 -13.11 -6.87 -4.95
N VAL A 110 -12.62 -6.99 -3.72
CA VAL A 110 -11.21 -7.20 -3.45
C VAL A 110 -10.84 -8.61 -3.91
N THR A 111 -9.80 -8.68 -4.73
CA THR A 111 -9.27 -9.93 -5.26
C THR A 111 -8.04 -10.35 -4.46
N LEU A 112 -8.13 -11.52 -3.85
CA LEU A 112 -7.03 -12.13 -3.12
C LEU A 112 -6.25 -13.00 -4.09
N PHE A 113 -5.04 -12.56 -4.39
CA PHE A 113 -4.13 -13.22 -5.34
C PHE A 113 -4.68 -13.25 -6.78
N GLY A 114 -3.83 -13.61 -7.74
CA GLY A 114 -4.26 -13.75 -9.14
C GLY A 114 -5.19 -14.94 -9.38
N PRO A 115 -5.86 -15.00 -10.55
CA PRO A 115 -6.80 -16.05 -10.91
C PRO A 115 -6.07 -17.40 -11.03
N ASN A 116 -6.61 -18.40 -10.35
CA ASN A 116 -6.00 -19.73 -10.15
C ASN A 116 -6.54 -20.81 -11.11
N ASN A 117 -7.70 -20.59 -11.72
CA ASN A 117 -8.42 -21.60 -12.50
C ASN A 117 -7.83 -21.87 -13.89
N ARG A 118 -6.82 -21.09 -14.32
CA ARG A 118 -6.22 -21.25 -15.65
C ARG A 118 -4.95 -22.12 -15.59
N PRO A 119 -4.65 -22.89 -16.65
CA PRO A 119 -3.31 -23.42 -16.83
C PRO A 119 -2.34 -22.24 -16.87
N CYS A 120 -1.23 -22.38 -16.15
CA CYS A 120 -0.21 -21.33 -16.06
C CYS A 120 1.00 -21.64 -16.94
N ALA A 121 1.27 -22.92 -17.21
CA ALA A 121 2.35 -23.32 -18.09
C ALA A 121 2.04 -22.88 -19.52
N PRO A 122 2.99 -22.27 -20.24
CA PRO A 122 2.79 -21.95 -21.64
C PRO A 122 2.60 -23.26 -22.40
N SER A 123 1.60 -23.33 -23.28
CA SER A 123 1.33 -24.51 -24.10
C SER A 123 2.08 -24.40 -25.43
N GLY A 124 3.13 -25.20 -25.61
CA GLY A 124 3.88 -25.22 -26.87
C GLY A 124 5.18 -26.02 -26.77
N PRO A 125 5.78 -26.40 -27.92
CA PRO A 125 7.10 -27.03 -27.97
C PRO A 125 8.17 -25.97 -27.71
N PHE A 126 8.41 -25.65 -26.43
CA PHE A 126 9.48 -24.74 -26.03
C PHE A 126 10.77 -25.51 -25.82
N SER A 127 11.87 -25.02 -26.38
CA SER A 127 13.19 -25.59 -26.11
C SER A 127 13.62 -25.22 -24.70
N THR A 128 13.99 -26.23 -23.92
CA THR A 128 14.59 -26.06 -22.58
C THR A 128 16.12 -26.09 -22.62
N GLU A 129 16.72 -26.20 -23.81
CA GLU A 129 18.17 -26.32 -23.99
C GLU A 129 18.91 -25.02 -23.63
N SER A 130 18.24 -23.87 -23.78
CA SER A 130 18.79 -22.55 -23.43
C SER A 130 17.73 -21.70 -22.72
N PRO A 131 17.99 -21.23 -21.48
CA PRO A 131 17.07 -20.36 -20.75
C PRO A 131 16.71 -19.08 -21.50
N LEU A 132 17.67 -18.52 -22.25
CA LEU A 132 17.46 -17.35 -23.08
C LEU A 132 16.51 -17.65 -24.25
N LEU A 133 16.72 -18.78 -24.93
CA LEU A 133 15.84 -19.21 -26.02
C LEU A 133 14.42 -19.49 -25.51
N PHE A 134 14.30 -20.18 -24.37
CA PHE A 134 13.03 -20.41 -23.70
C PHE A 134 12.31 -19.08 -23.40
N TYR A 135 13.02 -18.12 -22.79
CA TYR A 135 12.47 -16.80 -22.47
C TYR A 135 11.93 -16.08 -23.71
N PHE A 136 12.69 -16.09 -24.82
CA PHE A 136 12.25 -15.49 -26.07
C PHE A 136 11.04 -16.20 -26.69
N GLN A 137 11.05 -17.53 -26.73
CA GLN A 137 9.96 -18.30 -27.34
C GLN A 137 8.65 -18.12 -26.56
N VAL A 138 8.72 -18.20 -25.23
CA VAL A 138 7.56 -17.98 -24.36
C VAL A 138 7.12 -16.51 -24.41
N GLY A 139 8.05 -15.56 -24.42
CA GLY A 139 7.72 -14.13 -24.46
C GLY A 139 7.02 -13.75 -25.76
N LYS A 140 7.50 -14.29 -26.88
CA LYS A 140 6.85 -14.16 -28.19
C LYS A 140 5.48 -14.80 -28.19
N HIS A 141 5.34 -16.01 -27.63
CA HIS A 141 4.05 -16.71 -27.54
C HIS A 141 3.03 -15.89 -26.73
N GLU A 142 3.38 -15.44 -25.53
CA GLU A 142 2.52 -14.60 -24.68
C GLU A 142 2.14 -13.29 -25.36
N GLN A 143 3.07 -12.65 -26.07
CA GLN A 143 2.79 -11.43 -26.83
C GLN A 143 1.80 -11.69 -27.97
N ASN A 144 2.00 -12.76 -28.73
CA ASN A 144 1.09 -13.14 -29.81
C ASN A 144 -0.30 -13.46 -29.25
N SER A 145 -0.40 -14.25 -28.18
CA SER A 145 -1.68 -14.55 -27.53
C SER A 145 -2.39 -13.30 -27.01
N ARG A 146 -1.63 -12.29 -26.52
CA ARG A 146 -2.22 -10.99 -26.14
C ARG A 146 -2.73 -10.23 -27.36
N GLN A 147 -1.98 -10.21 -28.46
CA GLN A 147 -2.41 -9.54 -29.70
C GLN A 147 -3.65 -10.20 -30.31
N GLU A 148 -3.69 -11.53 -30.34
CA GLU A 148 -4.84 -12.30 -30.81
C GLU A 148 -6.08 -12.04 -29.95
N ALA A 149 -5.92 -12.04 -28.62
CA ALA A 149 -7.03 -11.75 -27.73
C ALA A 149 -7.53 -10.29 -27.86
N LEU A 150 -6.63 -9.34 -28.18
CA LEU A 150 -7.01 -7.94 -28.44
C LEU A 150 -7.79 -7.84 -29.74
N ALA A 151 -7.30 -8.50 -30.80
CA ALA A 151 -7.95 -8.53 -32.11
C ALA A 151 -9.33 -9.19 -32.05
N ALA A 152 -9.49 -10.23 -31.23
CA ALA A 152 -10.77 -10.91 -31.04
C ALA A 152 -11.71 -10.19 -30.04
N ASN A 153 -11.35 -9.00 -29.56
CA ASN A 153 -12.09 -8.22 -28.55
C ASN A 153 -12.50 -9.08 -27.33
N ILE A 154 -11.62 -10.00 -26.94
CA ILE A 154 -11.92 -10.94 -25.87
C ILE A 154 -11.80 -10.17 -24.56
N THR A 155 -12.93 -10.04 -23.86
CA THR A 155 -13.04 -9.42 -22.53
C THR A 155 -12.07 -10.02 -21.51
N GLU A 156 -11.53 -11.21 -21.76
CA GLU A 156 -10.52 -11.87 -20.92
C GLU A 156 -9.19 -11.12 -20.79
N LEU A 157 -8.82 -10.25 -21.74
CA LEU A 157 -7.64 -9.38 -21.53
C LEU A 157 -7.86 -8.36 -20.42
N ARG A 158 -9.12 -7.95 -20.19
CA ARG A 158 -9.50 -7.18 -19.00
C ARG A 158 -9.36 -7.97 -17.70
N ASN A 159 -9.04 -9.27 -17.73
CA ASN A 159 -8.80 -10.08 -16.52
C ASN A 159 -7.31 -10.38 -16.27
N HIS A 160 -6.39 -9.88 -17.11
CA HIS A 160 -4.95 -10.10 -16.96
C HIS A 160 -4.35 -9.21 -15.86
N PHE A 161 -4.24 -9.68 -14.62
CA PHE A 161 -3.77 -8.83 -13.51
C PHE A 161 -2.39 -8.25 -13.83
N ALA A 162 -2.29 -6.93 -13.86
CA ALA A 162 -1.06 -6.21 -14.14
C ALA A 162 -0.09 -6.18 -12.94
N THR A 163 -0.38 -6.95 -11.88
CA THR A 163 0.35 -6.90 -10.62
C THR A 163 0.83 -8.27 -10.20
N SER A 164 2.09 -8.29 -9.77
CA SER A 164 2.76 -9.46 -9.24
C SER A 164 2.24 -9.86 -7.87
N ASP A 165 2.05 -11.15 -7.63
CA ASP A 165 1.81 -11.69 -6.28
C ASP A 165 3.05 -11.61 -5.37
N LEU A 166 4.23 -11.30 -5.94
CA LEU A 166 5.45 -10.98 -5.20
C LEU A 166 5.51 -9.52 -4.76
N ASN A 167 4.59 -8.67 -5.24
CA ASN A 167 4.53 -7.29 -4.78
C ASN A 167 4.16 -7.26 -3.30
N THR A 168 4.82 -6.38 -2.55
CA THR A 168 4.51 -6.22 -1.13
C THR A 168 3.46 -5.15 -0.87
N ARG A 169 2.83 -4.60 -1.91
CA ARG A 169 1.83 -3.52 -1.85
C ARG A 169 0.57 -3.92 -2.60
N ALA A 170 -0.59 -3.71 -1.97
CA ALA A 170 -1.87 -3.82 -2.67
C ALA A 170 -1.99 -2.67 -3.70
N LYS A 171 -2.77 -2.88 -4.75
CA LYS A 171 -2.99 -1.88 -5.80
C LYS A 171 -4.43 -1.88 -6.27
N TYR A 172 -4.97 -0.68 -6.51
CA TYR A 172 -6.24 -0.51 -7.20
C TYR A 172 -6.01 -0.45 -8.71
N ASP A 173 -6.80 -1.21 -9.46
CA ASP A 173 -6.86 -1.15 -10.91
C ASP A 173 -8.12 -0.36 -11.32
N PRO A 174 -7.99 0.91 -11.77
CA PRO A 174 -9.14 1.73 -12.10
C PRO A 174 -9.92 1.23 -13.33
N GLU A 175 -9.25 0.54 -14.27
CA GLU A 175 -9.90 0.02 -15.48
C GLU A 175 -10.86 -1.14 -15.14
N ARG A 176 -10.51 -1.91 -14.11
CA ARG A 176 -11.29 -3.06 -13.63
C ARG A 176 -12.12 -2.76 -12.40
N MET A 177 -11.81 -1.62 -11.78
CA MET A 177 -12.31 -1.20 -10.48
C MET A 177 -12.00 -2.21 -9.35
N THR A 178 -10.97 -3.03 -9.50
CA THR A 178 -10.64 -4.10 -8.53
C THR A 178 -9.43 -3.73 -7.69
N VAL A 179 -9.47 -4.04 -6.40
CA VAL A 179 -8.27 -4.03 -5.55
C VAL A 179 -7.61 -5.39 -5.59
N HIS A 180 -6.35 -5.43 -6.00
CA HIS A 180 -5.52 -6.63 -5.96
C HIS A 180 -4.67 -6.65 -4.69
N VAL A 181 -4.78 -7.75 -3.94
CA VAL A 181 -4.02 -7.99 -2.71
C VAL A 181 -3.02 -9.13 -2.98
N PRO A 182 -1.72 -8.81 -3.13
CA PRO A 182 -0.71 -9.81 -3.43
C PRO A 182 -0.33 -10.63 -2.19
N MET A 183 0.16 -11.85 -2.40
CA MET A 183 0.58 -12.75 -1.32
C MET A 183 1.71 -12.17 -0.47
N ALA A 184 2.70 -11.54 -1.11
CA ALA A 184 3.83 -10.95 -0.41
C ALA A 184 3.48 -9.72 0.44
N LEU A 185 2.22 -9.26 0.44
CA LEU A 185 1.73 -8.30 1.43
C LEU A 185 1.73 -8.89 2.85
N PHE A 186 1.46 -10.19 2.98
CA PHE A 186 1.38 -10.86 4.27
C PHE A 186 2.74 -11.40 4.68
N ASN A 187 3.13 -11.12 5.94
CA ASN A 187 4.29 -11.77 6.52
C ASN A 187 3.91 -13.17 7.01
N MET A 188 4.15 -14.18 6.17
CA MET A 188 3.83 -15.57 6.50
C MET A 188 4.69 -16.15 7.63
N THR A 189 5.75 -15.46 8.06
CA THR A 189 6.54 -15.91 9.23
C THR A 189 5.83 -15.64 10.55
N VAL A 190 4.77 -14.82 10.56
CA VAL A 190 3.98 -14.54 11.77
C VAL A 190 2.63 -15.21 11.65
N SER A 191 2.36 -16.10 12.61
CA SER A 191 1.09 -16.82 12.67
C SER A 191 -0.07 -15.81 12.79
N PRO A 192 -1.06 -15.85 11.88
CA PRO A 192 -2.20 -14.93 11.93
C PRO A 192 -3.19 -15.25 13.03
N ASN A 193 -3.02 -16.39 13.71
CA ASN A 193 -3.75 -16.74 14.93
C ASN A 193 -3.12 -16.14 16.19
N SER A 194 -1.94 -15.50 16.09
CA SER A 194 -1.28 -14.85 17.22
C SER A 194 -1.81 -13.44 17.43
N THR A 195 -1.86 -12.99 18.69
CA THR A 195 -2.09 -11.58 19.03
C THR A 195 -1.03 -10.66 18.43
N LEU A 196 0.17 -11.18 18.16
CA LEU A 196 1.23 -10.47 17.46
C LEU A 196 0.83 -10.06 16.04
N PHE A 197 -0.10 -10.79 15.40
CA PHE A 197 -0.59 -10.44 14.07
C PHE A 197 -1.24 -9.05 14.04
N ALA A 198 -1.89 -8.64 15.14
CA ALA A 198 -2.47 -7.31 15.23
C ALA A 198 -1.41 -6.19 15.10
N PHE A 199 -0.18 -6.40 15.57
CA PHE A 199 0.91 -5.43 15.40
C PHE A 199 1.39 -5.32 13.94
N HIS A 200 1.13 -6.33 13.10
CA HIS A 200 1.38 -6.22 11.66
C HIS A 200 0.38 -5.33 10.93
N LEU A 201 -0.75 -4.95 11.55
CA LEU A 201 -1.74 -4.05 10.94
C LEU A 201 -1.12 -2.69 10.56
N SER A 202 -0.17 -2.19 11.33
CA SER A 202 0.58 -0.95 11.03
C SER A 202 1.33 -1.01 9.69
N ARG A 203 1.63 -2.21 9.19
CA ARG A 203 2.25 -2.46 7.89
C ARG A 203 1.22 -2.87 6.85
N PHE A 204 0.55 -4.01 7.08
CA PHE A 204 -0.26 -4.61 6.04
C PHE A 204 -1.58 -3.87 5.84
N ALA A 205 -2.23 -3.38 6.91
CA ALA A 205 -3.48 -2.65 6.78
C ALA A 205 -3.26 -1.28 6.12
N VAL A 206 -2.12 -0.63 6.36
CA VAL A 206 -1.80 0.65 5.73
C VAL A 206 -1.66 0.48 4.22
N ARG A 207 -0.88 -0.52 3.79
CA ARG A 207 -0.71 -0.84 2.37
C ARG A 207 -2.02 -1.29 1.71
N TYR A 208 -2.83 -2.05 2.43
CA TYR A 208 -4.15 -2.49 1.98
C TYR A 208 -5.12 -1.32 1.82
N TYR A 209 -5.24 -0.47 2.85
CA TYR A 209 -6.12 0.69 2.81
C TYR A 209 -5.64 1.76 1.83
N ASN A 210 -4.34 1.87 1.54
CA ASN A 210 -3.87 2.76 0.50
C ASN A 210 -4.51 2.41 -0.86
N ALA A 211 -4.59 1.12 -1.20
CA ALA A 211 -5.29 0.67 -2.40
C ALA A 211 -6.81 0.89 -2.32
N LEU A 212 -7.44 0.65 -1.16
CA LEU A 212 -8.88 0.90 -1.00
C LEU A 212 -9.25 2.40 -1.03
N VAL A 213 -8.38 3.29 -0.57
CA VAL A 213 -8.64 4.74 -0.59
C VAL A 213 -8.63 5.29 -2.00
N GLN A 214 -7.82 4.74 -2.91
CA GLN A 214 -7.86 5.09 -4.34
C GLN A 214 -9.24 4.80 -4.97
N VAL A 215 -10.00 3.86 -4.41
CA VAL A 215 -11.40 3.60 -4.81
C VAL A 215 -12.32 4.79 -4.50
N LEU A 216 -11.93 5.72 -3.62
CA LEU A 216 -12.76 6.85 -3.20
C LEU A 216 -12.62 8.06 -4.14
N SER A 217 -11.43 8.29 -4.69
CA SER A 217 -11.11 9.46 -5.52
C SER A 217 -11.37 9.24 -7.01
N GLU A 218 -11.28 8.00 -7.49
CA GLU A 218 -11.42 7.70 -8.91
C GLU A 218 -12.88 7.77 -9.39
N ASN A 219 -13.12 8.26 -10.61
CA ASN A 219 -14.43 8.16 -11.25
C ASN A 219 -14.67 6.72 -11.71
N PHE A 220 -15.92 6.25 -11.66
CA PHE A 220 -16.26 4.95 -12.22
C PHE A 220 -17.37 5.05 -13.25
N TYR A 221 -17.37 4.12 -14.19
CA TYR A 221 -18.31 4.10 -15.30
C TYR A 221 -19.30 2.96 -15.10
N GLU A 222 -20.59 3.27 -15.02
CA GLU A 222 -21.65 2.28 -15.11
C GLU A 222 -22.39 2.48 -16.44
N ARG A 223 -22.33 1.47 -17.33
CA ARG A 223 -22.93 1.54 -18.67
C ARG A 223 -22.52 2.82 -19.42
N ASP A 224 -21.21 3.10 -19.41
CA ASP A 224 -20.59 4.26 -20.05
C ASP A 224 -20.95 5.63 -19.43
N ALA A 225 -21.77 5.68 -18.38
CA ALA A 225 -22.03 6.89 -17.63
C ALA A 225 -21.07 7.03 -16.44
N PRO A 226 -20.30 8.14 -16.33
CA PRO A 226 -19.47 8.38 -15.17
C PRO A 226 -20.36 8.67 -13.96
N ILE A 227 -20.24 7.83 -12.93
CA ILE A 227 -20.81 8.08 -11.62
C ILE A 227 -19.70 8.70 -10.77
N SER A 228 -19.88 9.99 -10.46
CA SER A 228 -18.97 10.77 -9.62
C SER A 228 -19.55 10.98 -8.22
N LEU A 229 -18.71 11.44 -7.29
CA LEU A 229 -19.16 11.90 -5.99
C LEU A 229 -20.14 13.08 -6.13
N SER A 230 -20.92 13.36 -5.09
CA SER A 230 -21.80 14.54 -5.12
C SER A 230 -20.99 15.83 -5.28
N LEU A 231 -21.61 16.88 -5.85
CA LEU A 231 -20.95 18.18 -6.03
C LEU A 231 -20.40 18.72 -4.71
N LYS A 232 -21.15 18.53 -3.60
CA LYS A 232 -20.72 18.94 -2.27
C LYS A 232 -19.44 18.21 -1.85
N SER A 233 -19.40 16.88 -1.98
CA SER A 233 -18.21 16.10 -1.63
C SER A 233 -17.01 16.41 -2.50
N GLN A 234 -17.22 16.74 -3.79
CA GLN A 234 -16.15 17.20 -4.67
C GLN A 234 -15.56 18.55 -4.21
N GLN A 235 -16.41 19.49 -3.80
CA GLN A 235 -15.96 20.78 -3.25
C GLN A 235 -15.20 20.60 -1.94
N GLU A 236 -15.71 19.79 -1.01
CA GLU A 236 -15.05 19.51 0.27
C GLU A 236 -13.71 18.76 0.07
N LEU A 237 -13.63 17.86 -0.91
CA LEU A 237 -12.37 17.23 -1.30
C LEU A 237 -11.37 18.24 -1.87
N ALA A 238 -11.80 19.14 -2.75
CA ALA A 238 -10.94 20.19 -3.30
C ALA A 238 -10.39 21.12 -2.19
N ASP A 239 -11.22 21.45 -1.20
CA ASP A 239 -10.80 22.22 -0.02
C ASP A 239 -9.76 21.48 0.82
N LEU A 240 -9.93 20.16 0.99
CA LEU A 240 -8.99 19.32 1.70
C LEU A 240 -7.64 19.21 0.95
N VAL A 241 -7.67 18.99 -0.36
CA VAL A 241 -6.48 18.95 -1.22
C VAL A 241 -5.74 20.29 -1.18
N ARG A 242 -6.48 21.41 -1.20
CA ARG A 242 -5.91 22.75 -1.03
C ARG A 242 -5.22 22.92 0.33
N CYS A 243 -5.85 22.48 1.42
CA CYS A 243 -5.23 22.48 2.75
C CYS A 243 -3.89 21.71 2.76
N LEU A 244 -3.88 20.48 2.21
CA LEU A 244 -2.67 19.65 2.13
C LEU A 244 -1.59 20.28 1.24
N THR A 245 -2.00 21.01 0.21
CA THR A 245 -1.08 21.73 -0.68
C THR A 245 -0.37 22.86 0.06
N GLU A 246 -1.09 23.68 0.84
CA GLU A 246 -0.47 24.72 1.67
C GLU A 246 0.46 24.15 2.73
N ASP A 247 0.12 22.97 3.26
CA ASP A 247 0.94 22.27 4.23
C ASP A 247 2.21 21.67 3.60
N LEU A 248 2.12 21.15 2.37
CA LEU A 248 3.27 20.68 1.59
C LEU A 248 4.21 21.82 1.21
N ARG A 249 3.71 23.01 0.86
CA ARG A 249 4.54 24.20 0.54
C ARG A 249 5.45 24.65 1.67
N LYS A 250 5.12 24.33 2.93
CA LYS A 250 5.96 24.61 4.10
C LYS A 250 7.12 23.61 4.27
N THR A 251 7.18 22.61 3.40
CA THR A 251 8.16 21.52 3.46
C THR A 251 9.20 21.71 2.36
N GLU A 252 10.48 21.49 2.68
CA GLU A 252 11.59 21.61 1.71
C GLU A 252 11.61 20.44 0.70
N LEU A 253 10.63 20.40 -0.20
CA LEU A 253 10.51 19.41 -1.27
C LEU A 253 11.28 19.81 -2.54
N ASP A 254 11.68 21.08 -2.67
CA ASP A 254 12.39 21.61 -3.84
C ASP A 254 13.74 20.94 -4.11
N ARG A 255 14.29 20.23 -3.11
CA ARG A 255 15.51 19.43 -3.27
C ARG A 255 15.33 18.20 -4.18
N TYR A 256 14.09 17.84 -4.53
CA TYR A 256 13.76 16.70 -5.38
C TYR A 256 13.17 17.17 -6.71
N SER A 257 14.02 17.35 -7.71
CA SER A 257 13.64 17.86 -9.04
C SER A 257 12.71 16.93 -9.84
N SER A 258 12.61 15.66 -9.47
CA SER A 258 11.79 14.64 -10.12
C SER A 258 10.34 14.60 -9.65
N LEU A 259 9.99 15.27 -8.55
CA LEU A 259 8.65 15.15 -7.95
C LEU A 259 7.61 15.91 -8.77
N ASN A 260 6.49 15.25 -9.06
CA ASN A 260 5.30 15.93 -9.55
C ASN A 260 4.56 16.58 -8.37
N LEU A 261 4.94 17.81 -8.04
CA LEU A 261 4.36 18.58 -6.93
C LEU A 261 2.83 18.71 -7.01
N ALA A 262 2.24 18.65 -8.21
CA ALA A 262 0.79 18.74 -8.39
C ALA A 262 0.04 17.50 -7.87
N ARG A 263 0.69 16.33 -7.86
CA ARG A 263 0.10 15.05 -7.40
C ARG A 263 0.39 14.74 -5.93
N LEU A 264 1.40 15.37 -5.34
CA LEU A 264 1.79 15.10 -3.95
C LEU A 264 0.65 15.31 -2.93
N PRO A 265 -0.24 16.32 -3.05
CA PRO A 265 -1.37 16.48 -2.13
C PRO A 265 -2.29 15.25 -2.10
N GLU A 266 -2.59 14.65 -3.24
CA GLU A 266 -3.43 13.45 -3.36
C GLU A 266 -2.70 12.22 -2.78
N VAL A 267 -1.41 12.07 -3.08
CA VAL A 267 -0.58 11.01 -2.50
C VAL A 267 -0.53 11.11 -0.97
N LEU A 268 -0.40 12.33 -0.44
CA LEU A 268 -0.42 12.59 1.00
C LEU A 268 -1.80 12.28 1.59
N LEU A 269 -2.88 12.67 0.91
CA LEU A 269 -4.25 12.35 1.31
C LEU A 269 -4.42 10.82 1.44
N ASP A 270 -4.08 10.07 0.40
CA ASP A 270 -4.21 8.61 0.36
C ASP A 270 -3.44 7.93 1.48
N GLN A 271 -2.18 8.33 1.69
CA GLN A 271 -1.34 7.79 2.77
C GLN A 271 -1.89 8.11 4.15
N THR A 272 -2.34 9.35 4.36
CA THR A 272 -2.88 9.79 5.65
C THR A 272 -4.19 9.08 5.97
N MET A 273 -5.10 8.97 4.99
CA MET A 273 -6.35 8.22 5.12
C MET A 273 -6.07 6.74 5.44
N ALA A 274 -5.18 6.11 4.69
CA ALA A 274 -4.81 4.71 4.89
C ALA A 274 -4.23 4.46 6.29
N LEU A 275 -3.34 5.35 6.75
CA LEU A 275 -2.76 5.28 8.09
C LEU A 275 -3.82 5.42 9.18
N GLN A 276 -4.70 6.42 9.06
CA GLN A 276 -5.75 6.67 10.04
C GLN A 276 -6.76 5.52 10.09
N LEU A 277 -7.18 4.98 8.94
CA LEU A 277 -8.05 3.81 8.86
C LEU A 277 -7.39 2.58 9.49
N SER A 278 -6.08 2.40 9.25
CA SER A 278 -5.29 1.31 9.85
C SER A 278 -5.22 1.41 11.36
N LEU A 279 -5.06 2.63 11.90
CA LEU A 279 -5.09 2.86 13.33
C LEU A 279 -6.47 2.55 13.93
N LYS A 280 -7.56 2.95 13.25
CA LYS A 280 -8.92 2.57 13.69
C LYS A 280 -9.13 1.06 13.64
N ALA A 281 -8.57 0.38 12.63
CA ALA A 281 -8.62 -1.06 12.53
C ALA A 281 -7.82 -1.72 13.65
N PHE A 282 -6.60 -1.25 13.91
CA PHE A 282 -5.76 -1.70 15.01
C PHE A 282 -6.49 -1.57 16.35
N HIS A 283 -7.08 -0.42 16.67
CA HIS A 283 -7.85 -0.24 17.91
C HIS A 283 -9.05 -1.18 18.02
N LYS A 284 -9.78 -1.39 16.91
CA LYS A 284 -10.96 -2.26 16.90
C LYS A 284 -10.55 -3.72 17.10
N LEU A 285 -9.52 -4.18 16.39
CA LEU A 285 -9.13 -5.58 16.27
C LEU A 285 -8.20 -6.05 17.38
N LEU A 286 -7.42 -5.14 17.97
CA LEU A 286 -6.63 -5.46 19.14
C LEU A 286 -7.53 -5.80 20.34
N HIS A 287 -8.81 -5.38 20.34
CA HIS A 287 -9.91 -5.72 21.26
C HIS A 287 -9.64 -5.60 22.78
N VAL A 288 -8.41 -5.32 23.22
CA VAL A 288 -7.97 -5.60 24.59
C VAL A 288 -8.11 -4.41 25.52
N ARG A 289 -7.95 -3.17 25.05
CA ARG A 289 -8.32 -2.01 25.87
C ARG A 289 -9.81 -2.01 26.24
N ARG A 290 -10.69 -2.54 25.38
CA ARG A 290 -12.14 -2.58 25.63
C ARG A 290 -12.57 -3.69 26.58
N ILE A 291 -11.96 -4.89 26.45
CA ILE A 291 -12.38 -6.07 27.22
C ILE A 291 -11.59 -6.18 28.53
N TRP A 292 -10.29 -5.92 28.49
CA TRP A 292 -9.38 -6.19 29.59
C TRP A 292 -8.81 -4.93 30.26
N ASN A 293 -8.97 -3.76 29.63
CA ASN A 293 -8.40 -2.49 30.08
C ASN A 293 -6.86 -2.55 30.30
N PHE A 294 -6.17 -3.45 29.61
CA PHE A 294 -4.71 -3.57 29.61
C PHE A 294 -4.10 -2.99 28.34
N ASP A 295 -2.91 -2.42 28.48
CA ASP A 295 -2.07 -1.94 27.38
C ASP A 295 -1.05 -3.03 27.04
N PHE A 296 -1.07 -3.52 25.81
CA PHE A 296 -0.09 -4.53 25.38
C PHE A 296 1.26 -3.87 25.15
N ARG A 297 2.27 -4.42 25.81
CA ARG A 297 3.66 -3.97 25.67
C ARG A 297 4.55 -5.17 25.39
N PHE A 298 5.62 -4.96 24.64
CA PHE A 298 6.62 -6.01 24.49
C PHE A 298 7.42 -6.15 25.78
N LYS A 299 7.77 -7.39 26.13
CA LYS A 299 8.56 -7.70 27.33
C LYS A 299 9.84 -6.86 27.44
N ASN A 300 10.49 -6.61 26.29
CA ASN A 300 11.75 -5.89 26.20
C ASN A 300 11.59 -4.39 25.86
N LEU A 301 10.36 -3.90 25.71
CA LEU A 301 10.04 -2.48 25.48
C LEU A 301 8.82 -2.09 26.34
N PRO A 302 8.90 -2.26 27.68
CA PRO A 302 7.78 -2.02 28.58
C PRO A 302 7.37 -0.54 28.67
N GLU A 303 8.16 0.39 28.15
CA GLU A 303 7.87 1.83 28.09
C GLU A 303 6.95 2.19 26.94
N LEU A 304 6.91 1.38 25.87
CA LEU A 304 6.10 1.65 24.69
C LEU A 304 4.71 1.02 24.81
N SER A 305 3.68 1.86 24.74
CA SER A 305 2.29 1.43 24.62
C SER A 305 1.99 0.79 23.27
N ALA A 306 0.88 0.07 23.16
CA ALA A 306 0.46 -0.56 21.91
C ALA A 306 0.26 0.48 20.77
N GLU A 307 -0.22 1.67 21.10
CA GLU A 307 -0.40 2.79 20.15
C GLU A 307 0.95 3.35 19.67
N GLN A 308 1.90 3.55 20.59
CA GLN A 308 3.26 3.97 20.19
C GLN A 308 3.92 2.91 19.31
N LEU A 309 3.76 1.63 19.67
CA LEU A 309 4.28 0.51 18.86
C LEU A 309 3.65 0.47 17.46
N PHE A 310 2.36 0.80 17.31
CA PHE A 310 1.73 0.92 15.98
C PHE A 310 2.47 1.94 15.10
N PHE A 311 2.73 3.14 15.62
CA PHE A 311 3.42 4.19 14.87
C PHE A 311 4.91 3.86 14.63
N VAL A 312 5.59 3.24 15.58
CA VAL A 312 6.97 2.76 15.40
C VAL A 312 7.04 1.74 14.28
N TYR A 313 6.15 0.75 14.25
CA TYR A 313 6.13 -0.24 13.18
C TYR A 313 5.75 0.36 11.82
N TYR A 314 4.86 1.36 11.79
CA TYR A 314 4.58 2.13 10.57
C TYR A 314 5.84 2.85 10.05
N ALA A 315 6.60 3.49 10.94
CA ALA A 315 7.86 4.14 10.56
C ALA A 315 8.88 3.13 10.04
N LEU A 316 9.05 1.99 10.72
CA LEU A 316 9.95 0.91 10.30
C LEU A 316 9.57 0.31 8.94
N ASP A 317 8.29 0.23 8.61
CA ASP A 317 7.83 -0.25 7.30
C ASP A 317 8.23 0.67 6.13
N ASN A 318 8.51 1.95 6.44
CA ASN A 318 8.92 2.97 5.49
C ASN A 318 10.43 3.28 5.54
N CYS A 319 11.19 2.55 6.36
CA CYS A 319 12.65 2.64 6.37
C CYS A 319 13.22 2.01 5.08
N GLU A 320 13.50 2.86 4.09
CA GLU A 320 14.10 2.47 2.82
C GLU A 320 15.46 3.17 2.68
N SER A 321 16.49 2.41 2.26
CA SER A 321 17.74 3.01 1.78
C SER A 321 17.50 3.49 0.35
N THR A 322 17.55 4.80 0.14
CA THR A 322 17.41 5.43 -1.18
C THR A 322 18.77 5.87 -1.71
N ASP A 323 18.98 5.69 -3.01
CA ASP A 323 20.08 6.31 -3.75
C ASP A 323 19.52 7.45 -4.63
N ALA A 324 20.40 8.31 -5.16
CA ALA A 324 19.97 9.43 -6.01
C ALA A 324 19.17 8.97 -7.25
N VAL A 325 19.40 7.74 -7.72
CA VAL A 325 18.71 7.15 -8.87
C VAL A 325 17.26 6.77 -8.51
N TYR A 326 17.04 6.21 -7.32
CA TYR A 326 15.72 5.92 -6.80
C TYR A 326 14.91 7.21 -6.59
N ASP A 327 15.55 8.23 -6.00
CA ASP A 327 14.94 9.55 -5.79
C ASP A 327 14.57 10.24 -7.11
N ALA A 328 15.35 10.06 -8.17
CA ALA A 328 15.02 10.57 -9.50
C ALA A 328 13.77 9.92 -10.14
N LYS A 329 13.31 8.76 -9.65
CA LYS A 329 12.11 8.04 -10.17
C LYS A 329 10.85 8.26 -9.36
N LEU A 330 10.91 9.03 -8.28
CA LEU A 330 9.80 9.28 -7.35
C LEU A 330 8.73 10.26 -7.90
N GLU A 331 8.41 10.20 -9.20
CA GLU A 331 7.51 11.19 -9.84
C GLU A 331 6.15 11.33 -9.13
N ASN A 332 5.58 10.21 -8.67
CA ASN A 332 4.23 10.16 -8.10
C ASN A 332 4.22 9.59 -6.67
N ALA A 333 5.31 9.72 -5.92
CA ALA A 333 5.37 9.25 -4.55
C ALA A 333 6.18 10.19 -3.65
N LEU A 334 5.79 10.27 -2.37
CA LEU A 334 6.54 11.03 -1.38
C LEU A 334 7.93 10.39 -1.14
N PRO A 335 9.01 11.17 -1.00
CA PRO A 335 10.29 10.64 -0.54
C PRO A 335 10.16 9.92 0.81
N ALA A 336 10.99 8.90 1.07
CA ALA A 336 10.86 8.02 2.24
C ALA A 336 10.74 8.80 3.56
N ARG A 337 11.59 9.82 3.77
CA ARG A 337 11.55 10.70 4.96
C ARG A 337 10.21 11.41 5.17
N TYR A 338 9.51 11.70 4.08
CA TYR A 338 8.24 12.42 4.10
C TYR A 338 7.01 11.51 4.13
N ARG A 339 7.13 10.26 3.67
CA ARG A 339 6.07 9.24 3.80
C ARG A 339 5.69 8.98 5.26
N VAL A 340 6.63 9.12 6.19
CA VAL A 340 6.37 8.92 7.62
C VAL A 340 5.86 10.22 8.25
N ASN A 341 6.64 11.29 8.15
CA ASN A 341 6.39 12.51 8.92
C ASN A 341 5.17 13.30 8.44
N LEU A 342 4.91 13.37 7.13
CA LEU A 342 3.80 14.17 6.61
C LEU A 342 2.42 13.58 6.92
N PRO A 343 2.20 12.25 6.85
CA PRO A 343 0.95 11.68 7.35
C PRO A 343 0.82 11.86 8.86
N LEU A 344 1.85 11.56 9.64
CA LEU A 344 1.78 11.59 11.12
C LEU A 344 1.43 12.98 11.66
N ARG A 345 1.88 14.07 11.03
CA ARG A 345 1.51 15.43 11.46
C ARG A 345 0.03 15.76 11.27
N GLN A 346 -0.71 15.00 10.47
CA GLN A 346 -2.17 15.16 10.31
C GLN A 346 -2.97 14.35 11.35
N LEU A 347 -2.33 13.47 12.13
CA LEU A 347 -3.02 12.57 13.07
C LEU A 347 -2.86 13.07 14.51
N ASP A 348 -3.92 13.63 15.10
CA ASP A 348 -3.95 13.98 16.53
C ASP A 348 -3.62 12.78 17.43
N GLU A 349 -4.01 11.55 17.02
CA GLU A 349 -3.69 10.34 17.77
C GLU A 349 -2.18 10.09 17.92
N PHE A 350 -1.36 10.52 16.96
CA PHE A 350 0.10 10.43 17.08
C PHE A 350 0.63 11.37 18.16
N PHE A 351 0.20 12.63 18.16
CA PHE A 351 0.59 13.61 19.18
C PHE A 351 0.16 13.16 20.58
N LEU A 352 -1.03 12.56 20.70
CA LEU A 352 -1.53 12.01 21.96
C LEU A 352 -0.70 10.80 22.43
N ALA A 353 -0.35 9.89 21.52
CA ALA A 353 0.42 8.69 21.85
C ALA A 353 1.85 9.00 22.32
N PHE A 354 2.48 10.04 21.76
CA PHE A 354 3.85 10.45 22.11
C PHE A 354 3.93 11.65 23.05
N GLN A 355 2.78 12.20 23.48
CA GLN A 355 2.72 13.40 24.33
C GLN A 355 3.56 14.56 23.77
N CYS A 356 3.51 14.76 22.46
CA CYS A 356 4.19 15.87 21.80
C CYS A 356 3.59 17.19 22.32
N SER A 357 4.23 17.78 23.33
CA SER A 357 3.65 18.82 24.19
C SER A 357 3.98 20.24 23.75
N ASP A 358 4.77 20.42 22.70
CA ASP A 358 5.34 21.73 22.38
C ASP A 358 5.05 22.20 20.95
N PRO A 359 4.20 23.23 20.76
CA PRO A 359 4.04 23.89 19.47
C PRO A 359 5.27 24.70 19.04
N SER A 360 6.26 24.90 19.93
CA SER A 360 7.48 25.66 19.66
C SER A 360 8.64 24.82 19.13
N ASN A 361 8.51 23.49 19.05
CA ASN A 361 9.51 22.66 18.37
C ASN A 361 9.36 22.78 16.84
N PRO A 362 10.30 23.43 16.13
CA PRO A 362 10.18 23.71 14.70
C PRO A 362 10.14 22.45 13.81
N THR A 363 10.45 21.27 14.35
CA THR A 363 10.29 20.00 13.62
C THR A 363 8.86 19.47 13.57
N GLN A 364 7.94 20.00 14.41
CA GLN A 364 6.52 19.63 14.40
C GLN A 364 5.63 20.83 14.77
N PRO A 365 5.60 21.91 13.96
CA PRO A 365 4.55 22.90 14.13
C PRO A 365 3.21 22.17 13.99
N ARG A 366 2.32 22.36 14.97
CA ARG A 366 0.91 21.96 14.90
C ARG A 366 0.17 22.88 13.91
N ALA A 367 0.75 23.06 12.72
CA ALA A 367 0.09 23.68 11.59
C ALA A 367 -1.26 23.00 11.45
N ALA A 368 -2.33 23.79 11.32
CA ALA A 368 -3.71 23.34 11.37
C ALA A 368 -3.89 22.05 10.55
N ALA A 369 -3.95 20.90 11.25
CA ALA A 369 -4.05 19.60 10.62
C ALA A 369 -5.24 19.59 9.67
N CYS A 370 -5.04 19.13 8.45
CA CYS A 370 -6.11 19.04 7.48
C CYS A 370 -7.12 17.99 7.96
N ARG A 371 -8.39 18.37 8.07
CA ARG A 371 -9.41 17.51 8.68
C ARG A 371 -9.88 16.45 7.68
N LEU A 372 -9.37 15.23 7.82
CA LEU A 372 -9.78 14.09 6.97
C LEU A 372 -11.09 13.44 7.45
N PHE A 373 -11.25 13.29 8.76
CA PHE A 373 -12.41 12.66 9.38
C PHE A 373 -13.19 13.67 10.20
N ALA A 374 -14.52 13.56 10.17
CA ALA A 374 -15.38 14.33 11.04
C ALA A 374 -15.07 13.94 12.48
N ASN A 375 -14.90 14.95 13.35
CA ASN A 375 -14.88 14.71 14.78
C ASN A 375 -16.13 13.92 15.14
N ALA A 376 -15.96 12.77 15.78
CA ALA A 376 -17.07 11.96 16.25
C ALA A 376 -18.02 12.91 16.98
N LYS A 377 -19.21 13.16 16.42
CA LYS A 377 -20.19 14.05 17.02
C LYS A 377 -20.32 13.58 18.47
N THR A 378 -19.83 14.38 19.41
CA THR A 378 -19.93 14.12 20.85
C THR A 378 -21.38 14.38 21.25
N GLY A 379 -22.31 13.61 20.67
CA GLY A 379 -23.75 13.63 20.92
C GLY A 379 -24.13 12.78 22.13
N LYS A 380 -23.17 12.42 22.98
CA LYS A 380 -23.43 11.87 24.31
C LYS A 380 -22.73 12.74 25.35
N LYS A 381 -23.54 13.34 26.23
CA LYS A 381 -23.13 13.86 27.53
C LYS A 381 -22.47 12.72 28.32
N ASP A 382 -21.18 12.50 28.12
CA ASP A 382 -20.44 11.51 28.90
C ASP A 382 -19.89 12.19 30.16
N LYS A 383 -20.74 12.24 31.19
CA LYS A 383 -20.32 12.47 32.57
C LYS A 383 -19.52 11.24 33.00
N SER A 384 -18.19 11.31 32.89
CA SER A 384 -17.19 10.53 33.65
C SER A 384 -16.09 10.00 32.74
N ARG A 385 -15.05 10.82 32.51
CA ARG A 385 -13.70 10.32 32.23
C ARG A 385 -12.67 11.19 32.95
N ARG A 386 -12.40 10.84 34.21
CA ARG A 386 -11.10 11.10 34.82
C ARG A 386 -10.11 10.14 34.17
N LEU A 387 -9.39 10.61 33.16
CA LEU A 387 -8.17 9.97 32.70
C LEU A 387 -7.12 10.20 33.78
N SER A 388 -6.69 9.09 34.40
CA SER A 388 -5.51 9.02 35.25
C SER A 388 -4.29 9.51 34.46
N ARG A 389 -3.66 10.57 34.97
CA ARG A 389 -2.36 11.07 34.50
C ARG A 389 -1.31 9.96 34.65
N PRO A 390 -0.50 9.64 33.63
CA PRO A 390 0.78 9.00 33.86
C PRO A 390 1.76 10.05 34.41
N HIS A 391 2.52 9.67 35.44
CA HIS A 391 3.60 10.47 35.98
C HIS A 391 4.66 10.74 34.91
N GLY A 392 5.08 12.00 34.81
CA GLY A 392 6.12 12.44 33.89
C GLY A 392 7.48 11.87 34.24
N GLY A 393 8.14 11.30 33.24
CA GLY A 393 9.58 11.09 33.21
C GLY A 393 10.15 11.92 32.07
N LEU A 394 10.91 12.96 32.41
CA LEU A 394 11.81 13.66 31.49
C LEU A 394 12.76 12.64 30.85
N MET A 395 12.93 12.67 29.53
CA MET A 395 14.27 12.53 28.95
C MET A 395 14.36 13.09 27.54
N SER A 396 15.30 14.04 27.42
CA SER A 396 15.88 14.57 26.19
C SER A 396 16.78 13.53 25.52
N MET A 397 17.07 13.79 24.24
CA MET A 397 18.01 13.11 23.33
C MET A 397 17.42 11.99 22.46
N LEU A 398 17.32 12.27 21.16
CA LEU A 398 18.22 11.69 20.14
C LEU A 398 18.04 12.48 18.83
N GLY A 399 19.12 13.11 18.38
CA GLY A 399 19.27 13.56 17.01
C GLY A 399 19.81 12.41 16.16
N PHE A 400 19.17 12.20 15.02
CA PHE A 400 19.71 11.52 13.85
C PHE A 400 19.39 12.36 12.63
#